data_AF-A0A319F3E9-F1
#
_entry.id   AF-A0A319F3E9-F1
#
_cell.length_a   1.000
_cell.length_b   1.000
_cell.length_c   1.000
_cell.angle_alpha   90.00
_cell.angle_beta   90.00
_cell.angle_gamma   90.00
#
_symmetry.space_group_name_H-M   'P 1'
#
loop_
_entity.id
_entity.type
_entity.pdbx_description
1 polymer ?
#
loop_
_entity_poly.entity_id
_entity_poly.type
_entity_poly.pdbx_seq_one_letter_code
_entity_poly.pdbx_strand_id
1 'polypeptide(L)'
;MTTPTEQPAQPKPYNLRNPLPLSAAQESEVKQIYYKRVRTLCAPEIKAFAECATNRTVTATWVCREQRLLMNSCMVARAQPEEEDRAREEWFATHAERRRAKEEELAKVERRREEVIRMMRADEERRRNEGK
;
A
#
# COMPACT_ATOMS: atom_id res chain seq x y z
N MET A 1 -24.28 35.93 -0.66
CA MET A 1 -23.95 34.76 -1.51
C MET A 1 -23.34 33.71 -0.59
N THR A 2 -24.15 32.75 -0.16
CA THR A 2 -23.78 31.68 0.78
C THR A 2 -23.16 30.51 0.01
N THR A 3 -21.91 30.18 0.33
CA THR A 3 -21.17 29.02 -0.19
C THR A 3 -21.74 27.72 0.40
N PRO A 4 -22.03 26.67 -0.39
CA PRO A 4 -22.40 25.36 0.16
C PRO A 4 -21.15 24.67 0.71
N THR A 5 -21.21 24.33 2.00
CA THR A 5 -20.23 23.46 2.68
C THR A 5 -20.28 22.06 2.06
N GLU A 6 -19.21 21.66 1.38
CA GLU A 6 -19.04 20.31 0.84
C GLU A 6 -18.78 19.32 1.98
N GLN A 7 -19.82 18.57 2.36
CA GLN A 7 -19.70 17.47 3.31
C GLN A 7 -18.94 16.29 2.65
N PRO A 8 -18.06 15.59 3.39
CA PRO A 8 -17.36 14.42 2.86
C PRO A 8 -18.40 13.34 2.50
N ALA A 9 -18.47 13.01 1.21
CA ALA A 9 -19.37 12.00 0.68
C ALA A 9 -19.10 10.65 1.36
N GLN A 10 -20.10 10.12 2.06
CA GLN A 10 -20.09 8.76 2.60
C GLN A 10 -19.90 7.77 1.42
N PRO A 11 -19.01 6.76 1.53
CA PRO A 11 -18.80 5.81 0.46
C PRO A 11 -20.08 5.01 0.23
N LYS A 12 -20.60 5.08 -1.00
CA LYS A 12 -21.75 4.25 -1.42
C LYS A 12 -21.39 2.77 -1.21
N PRO A 13 -22.29 1.92 -0.70
CA PRO A 13 -22.02 0.50 -0.56
C PRO A 13 -21.71 -0.08 -1.95
N TYR A 14 -20.48 -0.56 -2.13
CA TYR A 14 -20.02 -1.12 -3.39
C TYR A 14 -20.73 -2.47 -3.60
N ASN A 15 -21.42 -2.64 -4.74
CA ASN A 15 -22.09 -3.89 -5.05
C ASN A 15 -21.06 -4.94 -5.51
N LEU A 16 -20.66 -5.86 -4.62
CA LEU A 16 -19.72 -6.96 -4.92
C LEU A 16 -20.21 -7.90 -6.04
N ARG A 17 -21.52 -7.89 -6.32
CA ARG A 17 -22.15 -8.72 -7.36
C ARG A 17 -21.89 -8.24 -8.79
N ASN A 18 -21.46 -6.98 -8.95
CA ASN A 18 -20.98 -6.40 -10.20
C ASN A 18 -19.82 -5.46 -9.89
N PRO A 19 -18.60 -5.99 -9.70
CA PRO A 19 -17.50 -5.21 -9.20
C PRO A 19 -17.04 -4.16 -10.22
N LEU A 20 -16.74 -2.95 -9.74
CA LEU A 20 -16.13 -1.91 -10.56
C LEU A 20 -14.80 -2.43 -11.15
N PRO A 21 -14.56 -2.29 -12.47
CA PRO A 21 -13.27 -2.66 -13.05
C PRO A 21 -12.20 -1.74 -12.46
N LEU A 22 -11.19 -2.34 -11.82
CA LEU A 22 -10.03 -1.63 -11.29
C LEU A 22 -8.93 -1.62 -12.34
N SER A 23 -8.08 -0.59 -12.34
CA SER A 23 -6.84 -0.63 -13.10
C SER A 23 -5.89 -1.68 -12.50
N ALA A 24 -4.97 -2.21 -13.32
CA ALA A 24 -4.01 -3.23 -12.88
C ALA A 24 -3.20 -2.82 -11.62
N ALA A 25 -2.85 -1.53 -11.51
CA ALA A 25 -2.17 -1.01 -10.31
C ALA A 25 -3.07 -1.10 -9.06
N GLN A 26 -4.34 -0.73 -9.18
CA GLN A 26 -5.31 -0.80 -8.08
C GLN A 26 -5.59 -2.25 -7.67
N GLU A 27 -5.70 -3.18 -8.62
CA GLU A 27 -5.81 -4.61 -8.32
C GLU A 27 -4.59 -5.16 -7.59
N SER A 28 -3.39 -4.66 -7.91
CA SER A 28 -2.17 -5.05 -7.18
C SER A 28 -2.20 -4.57 -5.73
N GLU A 29 -2.74 -3.38 -5.45
CA GLU A 29 -2.90 -2.86 -4.08
C GLU A 29 -3.93 -3.69 -3.28
N VAL A 30 -5.06 -4.06 -3.90
CA VAL A 30 -6.04 -4.98 -3.30
C VAL A 30 -5.39 -6.32 -2.98
N LYS A 31 -4.64 -6.89 -3.93
CA LYS A 31 -3.92 -8.16 -3.73
C LYS A 31 -2.92 -8.10 -2.58
N GLN A 32 -2.28 -6.95 -2.36
CA GLN A 32 -1.39 -6.77 -1.20
C GLN A 32 -2.14 -6.84 0.14
N ILE A 33 -3.31 -6.20 0.24
CA ILE A 33 -4.18 -6.27 1.43
C ILE A 33 -4.63 -7.72 1.65
N TYR A 34 -5.11 -8.37 0.60
CA TYR A 34 -5.52 -9.77 0.62
C TYR A 34 -4.38 -10.69 1.10
N TYR A 35 -3.20 -10.63 0.49
CA TYR A 35 -2.07 -11.46 0.89
C TYR A 35 -1.59 -11.15 2.30
N LYS A 36 -1.66 -9.88 2.75
CA LYS A 36 -1.34 -9.52 4.13
C LYS A 36 -2.27 -10.23 5.11
N ARG A 37 -3.58 -10.24 4.86
CA ARG A 37 -4.56 -10.94 5.70
C ARG A 37 -4.33 -12.45 5.71
N VAL A 38 -4.17 -13.06 4.54
CA VAL A 38 -3.88 -14.51 4.45
C VAL A 38 -2.60 -14.86 5.22
N ARG A 39 -1.54 -14.06 5.10
CA ARG A 39 -0.31 -14.26 5.87
C ARG A 39 -0.49 -14.09 7.37
N THR A 40 -1.33 -13.16 7.82
CA THR A 40 -1.63 -13.04 9.25
C THR A 40 -2.40 -14.24 9.80
N LEU A 41 -3.27 -14.85 9.00
CA LEU A 41 -4.01 -16.05 9.38
C LEU A 41 -3.12 -17.29 9.41
N CYS A 42 -2.19 -17.41 8.46
CA CYS A 42 -1.21 -18.50 8.35
C CYS A 42 0.14 -18.17 9.01
N ALA A 43 0.16 -17.23 9.96
CA ALA A 43 1.37 -16.83 10.67
C ALA A 43 2.13 -18.00 11.34
N PRO A 44 1.48 -19.00 11.99
CA PRO A 44 2.21 -20.08 12.63
C PRO A 44 2.92 -20.98 11.61
N GLU A 45 2.28 -21.31 10.48
CA GLU A 45 2.89 -22.14 9.44
C GLU A 45 4.03 -21.41 8.72
N ILE A 46 3.85 -20.10 8.46
CA ILE A 46 4.90 -19.25 7.88
C ILE A 46 6.10 -19.18 8.82
N LYS A 47 5.86 -19.04 10.13
CA LYS A 47 6.93 -18.99 11.14
C LYS A 47 7.70 -20.31 11.18
N ALA A 48 7.01 -21.45 11.21
CA ALA A 48 7.65 -22.76 11.19
C ALA A 48 8.52 -22.97 9.93
N PHE A 49 8.05 -22.51 8.76
CA PHE A 49 8.85 -22.52 7.55
C PHE A 49 10.07 -21.59 7.64
N ALA A 50 9.89 -20.37 8.16
CA ALA A 50 10.97 -19.39 8.31
C ALA A 50 12.06 -19.89 9.28
N GLU A 51 11.68 -20.50 10.40
CA GLU A 51 12.62 -21.09 11.36
C GLU A 51 13.46 -22.21 10.71
N CYS A 52 12.84 -23.09 9.93
CA CYS A 52 13.57 -24.13 9.19
C CYS A 52 14.49 -23.54 8.09
N ALA A 53 14.02 -22.50 7.40
CA ALA A 53 14.76 -21.86 6.31
C ALA A 53 15.88 -20.93 6.80
N THR A 54 15.88 -20.55 8.07
CA THR A 54 16.93 -19.74 8.68
C THR A 54 18.25 -20.52 8.60
N ASN A 55 19.22 -20.00 7.85
CA ASN A 55 20.51 -20.62 7.50
C ASN A 55 20.52 -21.66 6.36
N ARG A 56 19.42 -21.85 5.62
CA ARG A 56 19.33 -22.81 4.50
C ARG A 56 18.84 -22.13 3.22
N THR A 57 19.61 -21.22 2.65
CA THR A 57 19.16 -20.45 1.46
C THR A 57 18.95 -21.32 0.22
N VAL A 58 19.90 -22.20 -0.09
CA VAL A 58 19.87 -23.03 -1.32
C VAL A 58 19.10 -24.35 -1.11
N THR A 59 19.19 -24.95 0.07
CA THR A 59 18.65 -26.29 0.34
C THR A 59 17.29 -26.29 1.06
N ALA A 60 16.75 -25.13 1.48
CA ALA A 60 15.46 -25.06 2.20
C ALA A 60 14.31 -25.71 1.42
N THR A 61 14.29 -25.59 0.09
CA THR A 61 13.23 -26.17 -0.76
C THR A 61 13.12 -27.69 -0.60
N TRP A 62 14.24 -28.37 -0.32
CA TRP A 62 14.30 -29.81 -0.11
C TRP A 62 14.19 -30.18 1.37
N VAL A 63 14.99 -29.54 2.22
CA VAL A 63 15.07 -29.85 3.66
C VAL A 63 13.79 -29.44 4.39
N CYS A 64 13.25 -28.26 4.09
CA CYS A 64 12.06 -27.70 4.74
C CYS A 64 10.79 -27.99 3.93
N ARG A 65 10.78 -29.09 3.15
CA ARG A 65 9.67 -29.42 2.24
C ARG A 65 8.36 -29.57 2.98
N GLU A 66 8.38 -30.20 4.16
CA GLU A 66 7.18 -30.42 4.98
C GLU A 66 6.57 -29.09 5.44
N GLN A 67 7.39 -28.22 6.04
CA GLN A 67 6.96 -26.90 6.51
C GLN A 67 6.47 -26.03 5.34
N ARG A 68 7.13 -26.11 4.18
CA ARG A 68 6.70 -25.42 2.96
C ARG A 68 5.31 -25.89 2.50
N LEU A 69 5.06 -27.20 2.52
CA LEU A 69 3.76 -27.77 2.13
C LEU A 69 2.65 -27.35 3.09
N LEU A 70 2.93 -27.38 4.40
CA LEU A 70 1.97 -26.92 5.42
C LEU A 70 1.62 -25.44 5.24
N MET A 71 2.62 -24.58 5.11
CA MET A 71 2.44 -23.15 4.83
C MET A 71 1.61 -22.92 3.55
N ASN A 72 1.98 -23.58 2.46
CA ASN A 72 1.25 -23.44 1.19
C ASN A 72 -0.19 -23.95 1.30
N SER A 73 -0.41 -25.05 2.00
CA SER A 73 -1.75 -25.60 2.21
C SER A 73 -2.66 -24.65 2.99
N CYS A 74 -2.13 -24.00 4.04
CA CYS A 74 -2.86 -22.97 4.77
C CYS A 74 -3.19 -21.77 3.87
N MET A 75 -2.20 -21.26 3.12
CA MET A 75 -2.40 -20.10 2.24
C MET A 75 -3.49 -20.38 1.19
N VAL A 76 -3.47 -21.55 0.56
CA VAL A 76 -4.48 -21.94 -0.44
C VAL A 76 -5.85 -22.16 0.19
N ALA A 77 -5.93 -22.79 1.38
CA ALA A 77 -7.21 -22.99 2.07
C ALA A 77 -7.88 -21.67 2.45
N ARG A 78 -7.09 -20.67 2.83
CA ARG A 78 -7.54 -19.31 3.17
C ARG A 78 -7.66 -18.40 1.95
N ALA A 79 -7.23 -18.85 0.77
CA ALA A 79 -7.33 -18.08 -0.47
C ALA A 79 -8.76 -18.10 -1.03
N GLN A 80 -9.74 -17.68 -0.23
CA GLN A 80 -11.15 -17.67 -0.62
C GLN A 80 -11.51 -16.39 -1.37
N PRO A 81 -12.39 -16.46 -2.39
CA PRO A 81 -12.91 -15.27 -3.07
C PRO A 81 -13.55 -14.25 -2.13
N GLU A 82 -14.18 -14.72 -1.04
CA GLU A 82 -14.78 -13.85 -0.02
C GLU A 82 -13.75 -12.96 0.69
N GLU A 83 -12.53 -13.46 0.90
CA GLU A 83 -11.45 -12.66 1.51
C GLU A 83 -10.89 -11.63 0.53
N GLU A 84 -10.90 -11.92 -0.78
CA GLU A 84 -10.55 -10.96 -1.82
C GLU A 84 -11.58 -9.83 -1.89
N ASP A 85 -12.87 -10.18 -1.84
CA ASP A 85 -13.97 -9.23 -1.81
C ASP A 85 -13.91 -8.30 -0.58
N ARG A 86 -13.67 -8.84 0.61
CA ARG A 86 -13.45 -8.04 1.82
C ARG A 86 -12.20 -7.17 1.72
N ALA A 87 -11.17 -7.59 1.00
CA ALA A 87 -9.97 -6.78 0.78
C ALA A 87 -10.26 -5.63 -0.19
N ARG A 88 -11.13 -5.84 -1.18
CA ARG A 88 -11.63 -4.77 -2.06
C ARG A 88 -12.43 -3.75 -1.27
N GLU A 89 -13.31 -4.18 -0.39
CA GLU A 89 -14.09 -3.29 0.49
C GLU A 89 -13.17 -2.42 1.37
N GLU A 90 -12.17 -3.01 2.03
CA GLU A 90 -11.20 -2.26 2.82
C GLU A 90 -10.39 -1.28 1.95
N TRP A 91 -9.97 -1.71 0.76
CA TRP A 91 -9.26 -0.86 -0.18
C TRP A 91 -10.10 0.35 -0.59
N PHE A 92 -11.39 0.15 -0.86
CA PHE A 92 -12.30 1.26 -1.18
C PHE A 92 -12.61 2.14 0.04
N ALA A 93 -12.75 1.58 1.24
CA ALA A 93 -12.99 2.34 2.47
C ALA A 93 -11.83 3.32 2.75
N THR A 94 -10.60 2.86 2.53
CA THR A 94 -9.38 3.66 2.71
C THR A 94 -9.07 4.58 1.52
N HIS A 95 -9.91 4.60 0.47
CA HIS A 95 -9.68 5.43 -0.72
C HIS A 95 -9.63 6.93 -0.39
N ALA A 96 -10.56 7.41 0.44
CA ALA A 96 -10.60 8.82 0.85
C ALA A 96 -9.33 9.22 1.63
N GLU A 97 -8.83 8.34 2.50
CA GLU A 97 -7.60 8.57 3.26
C GLU A 97 -6.38 8.59 2.35
N ARG A 98 -6.27 7.64 1.39
CA ARG A 98 -5.17 7.64 0.40
C ARG A 98 -5.17 8.89 -0.47
N ARG A 99 -6.34 9.43 -0.80
CA ARG A 99 -6.46 10.70 -1.54
C ARG A 99 -5.92 11.88 -0.72
N ARG A 100 -6.35 12.00 0.54
CA ARG A 100 -5.86 13.04 1.46
C ARG A 100 -4.35 12.97 1.67
N ALA A 101 -3.82 11.77 1.91
CA ALA A 101 -2.38 11.57 2.08
C ALA A 101 -1.58 12.00 0.83
N LYS A 102 -2.06 11.68 -0.38
CA LYS A 102 -1.42 12.14 -1.63
C LYS A 102 -1.44 13.66 -1.76
N GLU A 103 -2.55 14.31 -1.41
CA GLU A 103 -2.69 15.77 -1.47
C GLU A 103 -1.77 16.47 -0.46
N GLU A 104 -1.64 15.93 0.76
CA GLU A 104 -0.71 16.44 1.77
C GLU A 104 0.76 16.29 1.35
N GLU A 105 1.13 15.14 0.78
CA GLU A 105 2.48 14.92 0.26
C GLU A 105 2.81 15.87 -0.89
N LEU A 106 1.89 16.06 -1.84
CA LEU A 106 2.06 17.05 -2.92
C LEU A 106 2.24 18.46 -2.37
N ALA A 107 1.46 18.84 -1.35
CA ALA A 107 1.61 20.15 -0.70
C ALA A 107 2.94 20.30 0.05
N LYS A 108 3.51 19.22 0.62
CA LYS A 108 4.86 19.24 1.21
C LYS A 108 5.93 19.37 0.12
N VAL A 109 5.79 18.65 -0.99
CA VAL A 109 6.74 18.73 -2.11
C VAL A 109 6.74 20.13 -2.72
N GLU A 110 5.58 20.76 -2.92
CA GLU A 110 5.54 22.12 -3.46
C GLU A 110 6.15 23.14 -2.49
N ARG A 111 5.85 23.06 -1.19
CA ARG A 111 6.49 23.92 -0.18
C ARG A 111 8.02 23.79 -0.20
N ARG A 112 8.53 22.56 -0.28
CA ARG A 112 9.97 22.30 -0.38
C ARG A 112 10.55 22.87 -1.67
N ARG A 113 9.82 22.78 -2.78
CA ARG A 113 10.22 23.33 -4.07
C ARG A 113 10.34 24.85 -4.02
N GLU A 114 9.36 25.54 -3.42
CA GLU A 114 9.39 27.00 -3.22
C GLU A 114 10.59 27.44 -2.36
N GLU A 115 10.86 26.74 -1.26
CA GLU A 115 12.00 27.01 -0.38
C GLU A 115 13.33 26.87 -1.12
N VAL A 116 13.49 25.82 -1.91
CA VAL A 116 14.69 25.59 -2.74
C VAL A 116 14.85 26.71 -3.78
N ILE A 117 13.77 27.11 -4.46
CA ILE A 117 13.81 28.23 -5.42
C ILE A 117 14.23 29.53 -4.73
N ARG A 118 13.70 29.80 -3.52
CA ARG A 118 14.05 30.98 -2.74
C ARG A 118 15.53 30.98 -2.35
N MET A 119 16.06 29.85 -1.90
CA MET A 119 17.48 29.72 -1.55
C MET A 119 18.39 29.92 -2.76
N MET A 120 18.05 29.36 -3.92
CA MET A 120 18.83 29.54 -5.15
C MET A 120 18.89 31.00 -5.59
N ARG A 121 17.76 31.72 -5.56
CA ARG A 121 17.75 33.16 -5.88
C ARG A 121 18.61 33.98 -4.91
N ALA A 122 18.52 33.70 -3.61
CA ALA A 122 19.33 34.38 -2.61
C ALA A 122 20.83 34.09 -2.80
N ASP A 123 21.20 32.89 -3.24
CA ASP A 123 22.59 32.54 -3.56
C ASP A 123 23.11 33.26 -4.80
N GLU A 124 22.31 33.33 -5.87
CA GLU A 124 22.64 34.11 -7.08
C GLU A 124 22.88 35.59 -6.76
N GLU A 125 22.05 36.19 -5.89
CA GLU A 125 22.22 37.57 -5.44
C GLU A 125 23.51 37.77 -4.65
N ARG A 126 23.85 36.86 -3.73
CA ARG A 126 25.13 36.89 -3.01
C ARG A 126 26.32 36.83 -3.96
N ARG A 127 26.31 35.85 -4.87
CA ARG A 127 27.39 35.68 -5.87
C ARG A 127 27.54 36.90 -6.79
N ARG A 128 26.43 37.55 -7.15
CA ARG A 128 26.45 38.79 -7.94
C ARG A 128 27.03 39.97 -7.16
N ASN A 129 26.78 40.06 -5.86
CA ASN A 129 27.30 41.13 -5.02
C ASN A 129 28.78 40.93 -4.66
N GLU A 130 29.25 39.69 -4.53
CA GLU A 130 30.66 39.36 -4.26
C GLU A 130 31.56 39.49 -5.51
N GLY A 131 31.00 39.37 -6.70
CA GLY A 131 31.71 39.52 -7.98
C GLY A 131 31.82 40.96 -8.50
N LYS A 132 31.49 41.96 -7.68
CA LYS A 132 31.45 43.39 -8.02
C LYS A 132 32.36 44.19 -7.10
#